data_AF-A0AAD4XUM1-F1
#
_entry.id   AF-A0AAD4XUM1-F1
#
_cell.length_a   1.000
_cell.length_b   1.000
_cell.length_c   1.000
_cell.angle_alpha   90.00
_cell.angle_beta   90.00
_cell.angle_gamma   90.00
#
_symmetry.space_group_name_H-M   'P 1'
#
loop_
_entity.id
_entity.type
_entity.pdbx_description
1 polymer ?
#
loop_
_entity_poly.entity_id
_entity_poly.type
_entity_poly.pdbx_seq_one_letter_code
_entity_poly.pdbx_strand_id
1 'polypeptide(L)'
;MREFLSNKIFGSPFAHLAYVKKIKPGLPPLFNYSDRQLHGIYEVTSSGEMNINPYGLSEDGKQPTKYPAQVRICIRKRCKSLFSTNCIQLMTYSLTRTLLFR
;
A
#
# COMPACT_ATOMS: atom_id res chain seq x y z
N MET A 1 9.55 -6.64 0.08
CA MET A 1 8.42 -6.63 -0.90
C MET A 1 7.47 -7.81 -0.71
N ARG A 2 7.97 -9.03 -0.46
CA ARG A 2 7.13 -10.22 -0.30
C ARG A 2 6.25 -10.18 0.95
N GLU A 3 6.72 -9.64 2.10
CA GLU A 3 5.90 -9.65 3.32
C GLU A 3 4.65 -8.77 3.19
N PHE A 4 4.76 -7.58 2.59
CA PHE A 4 3.62 -6.70 2.30
C PHE A 4 2.51 -7.42 1.52
N LEU A 5 2.89 -8.13 0.45
CA LEU A 5 1.94 -8.85 -0.41
C LEU A 5 1.34 -10.07 0.28
N SER A 6 2.14 -10.76 1.09
CA SER A 6 1.71 -11.94 1.86
C SER A 6 0.73 -11.56 2.96
N ASN A 7 1.07 -10.52 3.72
CA ASN A 7 0.31 -10.09 4.90
C ASN A 7 -0.82 -9.12 4.55
N LYS A 8 -0.89 -8.62 3.31
CA LYS A 8 -1.91 -7.67 2.84
C LYS A 8 -2.00 -6.43 3.73
N ILE A 9 -0.85 -5.94 4.19
CA ILE A 9 -0.73 -4.72 5.00
C ILE A 9 0.34 -3.81 4.42
N PHE A 10 0.07 -2.52 4.34
CA PHE A 10 1.08 -1.47 4.18
C PHE A 10 1.55 -1.00 5.54
N GLY A 11 2.82 -0.59 5.65
CA GLY A 11 3.38 -0.05 6.87
C GLY A 11 4.23 1.18 6.61
N SER A 12 4.21 2.09 7.58
CA SER A 12 5.04 3.30 7.63
C SER A 12 5.68 3.43 9.01
N PRO A 13 6.82 4.14 9.14
CA PRO A 13 7.40 4.46 10.43
C PRO A 13 6.40 5.23 11.32
N PHE A 14 6.58 5.13 12.64
CA PHE A 14 5.72 5.81 13.62
C PHE A 14 5.59 7.32 13.37
N ALA A 15 6.67 7.97 12.91
CA ALA A 15 6.67 9.40 12.59
C ALA A 15 5.57 9.82 11.59
N HIS A 16 5.09 8.89 10.76
CA HIS A 16 4.04 9.16 9.76
C HIS A 16 2.65 8.70 10.19
N LEU A 17 2.45 8.29 11.44
CA LEU A 17 1.17 7.78 11.94
C LEU A 17 0.03 8.78 11.72
N ALA A 18 0.27 10.08 11.90
CA ALA A 18 -0.73 11.11 11.68
C ALA A 18 -1.23 11.16 10.22
N TYR A 19 -0.38 10.81 9.25
CA TYR A 19 -0.77 10.67 7.85
C TYR A 19 -1.51 9.35 7.62
N VAL A 20 -0.96 8.25 8.13
CA VAL A 20 -1.57 6.91 7.99
C VAL A 20 -2.98 6.88 8.57
N LYS A 21 -3.24 7.51 9.72
CA LYS A 21 -4.57 7.61 10.34
C LYS A 21 -5.60 8.36 9.49
N LYS A 22 -5.19 9.25 8.59
CA LYS A 22 -6.10 9.94 7.67
C LYS A 22 -6.52 9.03 6.51
N ILE A 23 -5.84 7.90 6.32
CA ILE A 23 -6.19 6.95 5.30
C ILE A 23 -7.51 6.27 5.68
N LYS A 24 -8.45 6.23 4.73
CA LYS A 24 -9.75 5.58 4.84
C LYS A 24 -9.93 4.61 3.66
N PRO A 25 -10.76 3.57 3.81
CA PRO A 25 -11.20 2.77 2.69
C PRO A 25 -11.75 3.64 1.55
N GLY A 26 -11.44 3.27 0.31
CA GLY A 26 -11.86 4.01 -0.88
C GLY A 26 -11.03 5.27 -1.20
N LEU A 27 -9.93 5.51 -0.48
CA LEU A 27 -8.91 6.46 -0.92
C LEU A 27 -8.12 5.90 -2.13
N PRO A 28 -7.49 6.79 -2.93
CA PRO A 28 -6.79 6.39 -4.15
C PRO A 28 -5.72 5.32 -3.86
N PRO A 29 -5.45 4.47 -4.88
CA PRO A 29 -4.58 3.33 -4.69
C PRO A 29 -3.18 3.75 -4.22
N LEU A 30 -2.63 2.96 -3.30
CA LEU A 30 -1.27 3.14 -2.83
C LEU A 30 -0.32 2.59 -3.89
N PHE A 31 0.79 3.30 -4.07
CA PHE A 31 1.88 2.90 -4.95
C PHE A 31 3.10 2.63 -4.11
N ASN A 32 3.70 1.45 -4.30
CA ASN A 32 5.02 1.26 -3.74
C ASN A 32 6.04 1.99 -4.61
N TYR A 33 6.85 2.85 -4.00
CA TYR A 33 7.96 3.57 -4.63
C TYR A 33 9.33 3.04 -4.15
N SER A 34 9.39 1.83 -3.60
CA SER A 34 10.67 1.16 -3.39
C SER A 34 11.33 0.87 -4.73
N ASP A 35 12.65 1.09 -4.81
CA ASP A 35 13.49 0.91 -6.00
C ASP A 35 13.05 1.73 -7.22
N ARG A 36 12.31 2.83 -6.98
CA ARG A 36 11.64 3.63 -8.00
C ARG A 36 10.70 2.80 -8.88
N GLN A 37 10.23 1.61 -8.46
CA GLN A 37 9.42 0.71 -9.27
C GLN A 37 7.96 0.57 -8.80
N LEU A 38 7.02 0.70 -9.74
CA LEU A 38 5.60 0.41 -9.51
C LEU A 38 5.33 -1.09 -9.65
N HIS A 39 5.15 -1.76 -8.52
CA HIS A 39 4.89 -3.21 -8.47
C HIS A 39 3.40 -3.57 -8.52
N GLY A 40 2.50 -2.59 -8.51
CA GLY A 40 1.07 -2.84 -8.59
C GLY A 40 0.21 -1.68 -8.11
N ILE A 41 -1.10 -1.90 -8.25
CA ILE A 41 -2.17 -1.03 -7.77
C ILE A 41 -2.79 -1.72 -6.56
N TYR A 42 -2.72 -1.05 -5.41
CA TYR A 42 -3.23 -1.56 -4.14
C TYR A 42 -4.31 -0.63 -3.61
N GLU A 43 -5.46 -1.16 -3.24
CA GLU A 43 -6.53 -0.37 -2.63
C GLU A 43 -6.49 -0.52 -1.12
N VAL A 44 -6.74 0.57 -0.40
CA VAL A 44 -6.85 0.52 1.05
C VAL A 44 -8.22 -0.01 1.46
N THR A 45 -8.23 -0.98 2.37
CA THR A 45 -9.45 -1.63 2.88
C THR A 45 -9.71 -1.39 4.37
N SER A 46 -8.81 -0.70 5.07
CA SER A 46 -9.03 -0.29 6.47
C SER A 46 -8.57 1.13 6.73
N SER A 47 -9.02 1.71 7.83
CA SER A 47 -8.39 2.91 8.39
C SER A 47 -6.95 2.62 8.83
N GLY A 48 -6.16 3.68 8.97
CA GLY A 48 -4.80 3.59 9.49
C GLY A 48 -4.76 3.39 11.00
N GLU A 49 -4.06 2.35 11.43
CA GLU A 49 -3.96 1.93 12.82
C GLU A 49 -2.52 1.58 13.18
N MET A 50 -2.24 1.43 14.48
CA MET A 50 -0.94 0.95 14.96
C MET A 50 -0.96 -0.58 15.04
N ASN A 51 0.10 -1.22 14.54
CA ASN A 51 0.41 -2.64 14.74
C ASN A 51 -0.74 -3.59 14.36
N ILE A 52 -1.43 -3.35 13.24
CA ILE A 52 -2.45 -4.28 12.69
C ILE A 52 -1.90 -5.72 12.63
N ASN A 53 -0.64 -5.86 12.22
CA ASN A 53 0.17 -7.04 12.42
C ASN A 53 1.60 -6.60 12.81
N PRO A 54 1.98 -6.72 14.10
CA PRO A 54 3.26 -6.24 14.61
C PRO A 54 4.48 -6.97 14.03
N TYR A 55 4.29 -8.12 13.37
CA TYR A 55 5.38 -8.92 12.78
C TYR A 55 5.27 -9.02 11.24
N GLY A 56 4.18 -8.51 10.64
CA GLY A 56 3.84 -8.75 9.24
C GLY A 56 4.67 -7.99 8.20
N LEU A 57 5.60 -7.14 8.64
CA LEU A 57 6.57 -6.46 7.78
C LEU A 57 7.99 -6.61 8.36
N SER A 58 8.26 -7.76 8.96
CA SER A 58 9.61 -8.18 9.38
C SER A 58 10.10 -9.27 8.45
N GLU A 59 11.36 -9.23 8.01
CA GLU A 59 11.95 -10.19 7.07
C GLU A 59 11.71 -11.65 7.49
N ASP A 60 11.94 -11.97 8.77
CA ASP A 60 11.78 -13.33 9.30
C ASP A 60 10.52 -13.52 10.14
N GLY A 61 9.68 -12.49 10.31
CA GLY A 61 8.55 -12.49 11.24
C GLY A 61 8.90 -12.68 12.73
N LYS A 62 10.19 -12.82 13.07
CA LYS A 62 10.68 -13.06 14.44
C LYS A 62 10.82 -11.79 15.28
N GLN A 63 11.00 -10.64 14.62
CA GLN A 63 11.17 -9.35 15.28
C GLN A 63 9.98 -8.44 14.98
N PRO A 64 9.63 -7.53 15.91
CA PRO A 64 8.64 -6.50 15.62
C PRO A 64 9.05 -5.70 14.39
N THR A 65 8.06 -5.34 13.56
CA THR A 65 8.31 -4.54 12.39
C THR A 65 8.77 -3.13 12.75
N LYS A 66 9.64 -2.56 11.92
CA LYS A 66 10.03 -1.14 11.96
C LYS A 66 8.92 -0.21 11.42
N TYR A 67 7.81 -0.78 10.94
CA TYR A 67 6.72 -0.06 10.28
C TYR A 67 5.38 -0.24 11.02
N PRO A 68 5.25 0.32 12.23
CA PRO A 68 4.10 0.06 13.10
C PRO A 68 2.84 0.81 12.67
N ALA A 69 2.92 1.89 11.88
CA ALA A 69 1.74 2.58 11.38
C ALA A 69 1.23 1.87 10.11
N GLN A 70 0.11 1.16 10.20
CA GLN A 70 -0.32 0.19 9.19
C GLN A 70 -1.73 0.44 8.65
N VAL A 71 -1.98 -0.04 7.43
CA VAL A 71 -3.31 -0.16 6.82
C VAL A 71 -3.44 -1.51 6.12
N ARG A 72 -4.65 -2.09 6.12
CA ARG A 72 -4.95 -3.25 5.28
C ARG A 72 -5.12 -2.83 3.84
N ILE A 73 -4.67 -3.69 2.94
CA ILE A 73 -4.73 -3.45 1.50
C ILE A 73 -5.31 -4.66 0.76
N CYS A 74 -5.93 -4.38 -0.39
CA CYS A 74 -6.32 -5.37 -1.38
C CYS A 74 -5.49 -5.15 -2.64
N ILE A 75 -5.04 -6.24 -3.27
CA ILE A 75 -4.29 -6.17 -4.52
C ILE A 75 -5.31 -6.10 -5.65
N ARG A 76 -5.40 -4.96 -6.34
CA ARG A 76 -6.25 -4.83 -7.54
C ARG A 76 -5.54 -5.32 -8.79
N LYS A 77 -4.25 -4.99 -8.91
CA LYS A 77 -3.43 -5.45 -10.04
C LYS A 77 -1.96 -5.52 -9.65
N ARG A 78 -1.26 -6.59 -10.06
CA ARG A 78 0.20 -6.69 -9.94
C ARG A 78 0.86 -6.21 -11.23
N CYS A 79 1.93 -5.42 -11.12
CA CYS A 79 2.79 -5.00 -12.22
C CYS A 79 4.16 -5.67 -12.04
N LYS A 80 4.71 -6.25 -13.13
CA LYS A 80 5.97 -7.02 -13.07
C LYS A 80 7.24 -6.16 -13.09
N SER A 81 7.20 -4.95 -13.66
CA SER A 81 8.31 -3.99 -13.68
C SER A 81 7.84 -2.67 -14.30
N LEU A 82 8.51 -1.56 -14.00
CA LEU A 82 8.30 -0.31 -14.73
C LEU A 82 8.74 -0.42 -16.19
N PHE A 83 8.11 0.41 -17.03
CA PHE A 83 8.17 0.50 -18.50
C PHE A 83 7.07 -0.19 -19.30
N SER A 84 6.17 -0.98 -18.71
CA SER A 84 4.93 -1.28 -19.43
C SER A 84 4.01 -0.05 -19.35
N THR A 85 3.83 0.64 -20.47
CA THR A 85 2.91 1.78 -20.69
C THR A 85 1.53 1.57 -20.03
N ASN A 86 1.13 0.29 -19.93
CA ASN A 86 -0.07 -0.17 -19.26
C ASN A 86 -0.19 0.28 -17.80
N CYS A 87 0.87 0.23 -16.99
CA CYS A 87 0.74 0.56 -15.57
C CYS A 87 0.50 2.06 -15.36
N ILE A 88 1.19 2.96 -16.08
CA ILE A 88 0.93 4.41 -16.02
C ILE A 88 -0.49 4.73 -16.47
N GLN A 89 -0.95 4.13 -17.58
CA GLN A 89 -2.31 4.37 -18.09
C GLN A 89 -3.40 3.88 -17.12
N LEU A 90 -3.15 2.78 -16.40
CA LEU A 90 -4.05 2.31 -15.34
C LEU A 90 -4.05 3.20 -14.11
N MET A 91 -2.93 3.87 -13.81
CA MET A 91 -2.87 4.87 -12.73
C MET A 91 -3.74 6.07 -13.08
N THR A 92 -3.59 6.60 -14.29
CA THR A 92 -4.42 7.70 -14.80
C THR A 92 -5.88 7.30 -14.81
N TYR A 93 -6.22 6.10 -15.32
CA TYR A 93 -7.60 5.61 -15.36
C TYR A 93 -8.21 5.39 -13.96
N SER A 94 -7.46 4.84 -13.01
CA SER A 94 -7.95 4.62 -11.64
C SER A 94 -8.14 5.94 -10.90
N LEU A 95 -7.25 6.91 -11.08
CA LEU A 95 -7.36 8.24 -10.47
C LEU A 95 -8.52 9.03 -11.06
N THR A 96 -8.67 9.06 -12.39
CA THR A 96 -9.80 9.74 -13.04
C THR A 96 -11.13 9.12 -12.63
N ARG A 97 -11.24 7.79 -12.55
CA ARG A 97 -12.47 7.13 -12.11
C ARG A 97 -12.77 7.36 -10.63
N THR A 98 -11.76 7.47 -9.76
CA THR A 98 -11.99 7.79 -8.33
C THR A 98 -12.40 9.25 -8.13
N LEU A 99 -11.91 10.17 -8.97
CA LEU A 99 -12.26 11.60 -8.94
C LEU A 99 -13.58 11.92 -9.66
N LEU A 100 -13.97 11.14 -10.68
CA LEU A 100 -15.22 11.33 -11.43
C LEU A 100 -16.47 10.72 -10.76
N PHE A 101 -16.30 9.81 -9.80
CA PHE A 101 -17.39 9.16 -9.06
C PHE A 101 -17.49 9.62 -7.60
N ARG A 102 -17.00 10.82 -7.29
CA ARG A 102 -17.22 11.50 -6.00
C ARG A 102 -17.90 12.83 -6.20
#